data_AF-A0A6U0AMH9-F1
#
_entry.id   AF-A0A6U0AMH9-F1
#
_cell.length_a   1.000
_cell.length_b   1.000
_cell.length_c   1.000
_cell.angle_alpha   90.00
_cell.angle_beta   90.00
_cell.angle_gamma   90.00
#
_symmetry.space_group_name_H-M   'P 1'
#
loop_
_entity.id
_entity.type
_entity.pdbx_description
1 polymer ?
#
loop_
_entity_poly.entity_id
_entity_poly.type
_entity_poly.pdbx_seq_one_letter_code
_entity_poly.pdbx_strand_id
1 'polypeptide(L)'
;MASARDGTLAGASDGDGDAFAAKTLARTFDGARHGFVAATRCRGAAACASSCVEAAPRSFVADATTGKARWIERDDFGDASADETSALAYAEWCASERCPEKCIAFVTRRQREFMLEVLENDDGASGVDAFLRELVETAEYVNGREAGRRRARERDE
;
A
#
# COMPACT_ATOMS: atom_id res chain seq x y z
N MET A 1 10.19 28.90 -24.55
CA MET A 1 10.51 27.52 -24.95
C MET A 1 10.89 26.77 -23.69
N ALA A 2 10.01 25.86 -23.25
CA ALA A 2 10.19 25.07 -22.04
C ALA A 2 11.22 23.96 -22.28
N SER A 3 12.24 23.87 -21.43
CA SER A 3 13.09 22.69 -21.33
C SER A 3 12.62 21.88 -20.13
N ALA A 4 12.09 20.70 -20.42
CA ALA A 4 11.75 19.67 -19.46
C ALA A 4 13.00 19.10 -18.76
N ARG A 5 12.73 18.42 -17.65
CA ARG A 5 13.60 17.51 -16.87
C ARG A 5 14.41 18.18 -15.76
N ASP A 6 13.93 18.04 -14.52
CA ASP A 6 14.57 17.14 -13.56
C ASP A 6 13.63 16.95 -12.35
N GLY A 7 12.71 15.98 -12.45
CA GLY A 7 11.87 15.53 -11.35
C GLY A 7 12.57 14.43 -10.58
N THR A 8 13.79 14.68 -10.13
CA THR A 8 14.48 13.77 -9.22
C THR A 8 14.04 14.13 -7.81
N LEU A 9 13.08 13.38 -7.27
CA LEU A 9 12.81 13.31 -5.83
C LEU A 9 14.10 12.82 -5.15
N ALA A 10 14.97 13.76 -4.83
CA ALA A 10 16.22 13.50 -4.14
C ALA A 10 15.91 13.26 -2.66
N GLY A 11 16.18 12.04 -2.20
CA GLY A 11 16.45 11.78 -0.78
C GLY A 11 15.50 10.82 -0.07
N ALA A 12 15.45 9.56 -0.50
CA ALA A 12 15.05 8.44 0.37
C ALA A 12 15.90 7.20 0.03
N SER A 13 17.22 7.28 0.26
CA SER A 13 18.06 6.09 0.14
C SER A 13 19.30 6.18 1.02
N ASP A 14 19.11 6.24 2.32
CA ASP A 14 20.15 5.78 3.23
C ASP A 14 20.02 4.25 3.38
N GLY A 15 20.82 3.52 2.60
CA GLY A 15 21.31 2.18 2.97
C GLY A 15 20.85 0.97 2.14
N ASP A 16 19.59 0.87 1.73
CA ASP A 16 19.03 -0.46 1.36
C ASP A 16 18.46 -0.60 -0.07
N GLY A 17 18.56 0.43 -0.92
CA GLY A 17 18.11 0.37 -2.32
C GLY A 17 16.60 0.57 -2.54
N ASP A 18 16.22 0.64 -3.82
CA ASP A 18 14.84 0.85 -4.30
C ASP A 18 13.87 -0.19 -3.70
N ALA A 19 12.81 0.29 -3.02
CA ALA A 19 11.80 -0.53 -2.34
C ALA A 19 10.99 -1.43 -3.30
N PHE A 20 10.99 -1.12 -4.60
CA PHE A 20 10.28 -1.87 -5.64
C PHE A 20 11.23 -2.81 -6.41
N ALA A 21 12.55 -2.69 -6.22
CA ALA A 21 13.51 -3.56 -6.86
C ALA A 21 13.42 -4.99 -6.33
N ALA A 22 13.44 -5.95 -7.26
CA ALA A 22 13.34 -7.39 -6.95
C ALA A 22 14.42 -7.88 -5.96
N LYS A 23 15.62 -7.28 -5.97
CA LYS A 23 16.71 -7.64 -5.05
C LYS A 23 16.42 -7.21 -3.61
N THR A 24 15.82 -6.02 -3.44
CA THR A 24 15.40 -5.49 -2.14
C THR A 24 14.29 -6.37 -1.57
N LEU A 25 13.25 -6.64 -2.38
CA LEU A 25 12.13 -7.48 -1.98
C LEU A 25 12.55 -8.89 -1.59
N ALA A 26 13.46 -9.54 -2.32
CA ALA A 26 13.95 -10.87 -1.94
C ALA A 26 14.49 -10.93 -0.49
N ARG A 27 15.01 -9.80 0.02
CA ARG A 27 15.54 -9.68 1.39
C ARG A 27 14.49 -9.21 2.39
N THR A 28 13.61 -8.31 1.99
CA THR A 28 12.71 -7.58 2.90
C THR A 28 11.24 -7.97 2.75
N PHE A 29 10.89 -8.98 1.94
CA PHE A 29 9.51 -9.36 1.71
C PHE A 29 8.86 -9.94 2.98
N ASP A 30 7.80 -9.26 3.43
CA ASP A 30 7.04 -9.49 4.66
C ASP A 30 5.61 -9.99 4.39
N GLY A 31 5.30 -10.32 3.13
CA GLY A 31 3.99 -10.86 2.73
C GLY A 31 3.04 -9.84 2.15
N ALA A 32 3.47 -8.60 1.86
CA ALA A 32 2.64 -7.56 1.26
C ALA A 32 1.30 -7.35 1.99
N ARG A 33 1.37 -7.29 3.32
CA ARG A 33 0.21 -7.25 4.23
C ARG A 33 -0.12 -5.85 4.76
N HIS A 34 0.64 -4.84 4.35
CA HIS A 34 0.49 -3.48 4.83
C HIS A 34 -0.41 -2.70 3.89
N GLY A 35 -1.54 -2.21 4.41
CA GLY A 35 -2.47 -1.42 3.63
C GLY A 35 -1.93 -0.02 3.35
N PHE A 36 -1.94 0.35 2.07
CA PHE A 36 -1.72 1.69 1.57
C PHE A 36 -3.03 2.24 1.03
N VAL A 37 -3.42 3.44 1.46
CA VAL A 37 -4.59 4.14 0.93
C VAL A 37 -4.11 5.35 0.12
N ALA A 38 -4.35 5.33 -1.18
CA ALA A 38 -4.06 6.46 -2.07
C ALA A 38 -5.01 7.63 -1.76
N ALA A 39 -4.58 8.53 -0.88
CA ALA A 39 -5.39 9.66 -0.43
C ALA A 39 -5.85 10.56 -1.59
N THR A 40 -5.07 10.64 -2.68
CA THR A 40 -5.42 11.37 -3.91
C THR A 40 -6.69 10.84 -4.59
N ARG A 41 -6.97 9.52 -4.47
CA ARG A 41 -8.14 8.85 -5.08
C ARG A 41 -9.28 8.62 -4.12
N CYS A 42 -8.99 8.58 -2.82
CA CYS A 42 -9.99 8.32 -1.80
C CYS A 42 -11.01 9.48 -1.76
N ARG A 43 -12.26 9.18 -2.11
CA ARG A 43 -13.39 10.14 -2.02
C ARG A 43 -13.85 10.41 -0.58
N GLY A 44 -13.39 9.60 0.37
CA GLY A 44 -13.80 9.64 1.78
C GLY A 44 -15.08 8.86 2.07
N ALA A 45 -15.25 8.46 3.33
CA ALA A 45 -16.33 7.56 3.76
C ALA A 45 -17.72 8.13 3.46
N ALA A 46 -17.92 9.44 3.68
CA ALA A 46 -19.21 10.10 3.44
C ALA A 46 -19.60 10.15 1.95
N ALA A 47 -18.64 10.12 1.04
CA ALA A 47 -18.88 10.18 -0.41
C ALA A 47 -18.65 8.83 -1.12
N CYS A 48 -18.31 7.78 -0.38
CA CYS A 48 -18.06 6.45 -0.91
C CYS A 48 -19.12 5.46 -0.41
N ALA A 49 -20.06 5.07 -1.28
CA ALA A 49 -21.11 4.10 -0.95
C ALA A 49 -20.58 2.69 -0.59
N SER A 50 -19.30 2.42 -0.84
CA SER A 50 -18.59 1.19 -0.47
C SER A 50 -17.46 1.53 0.49
N SER A 51 -17.82 2.12 1.62
CA SER A 51 -16.87 2.58 2.63
C SER A 51 -16.06 1.41 3.19
N CYS A 52 -14.74 1.44 2.95
CA CYS A 52 -13.80 0.47 3.52
C CYS A 52 -13.74 0.53 5.05
N VAL A 53 -14.04 1.70 5.64
CA VAL A 53 -14.12 1.90 7.09
C VAL A 53 -15.27 1.09 7.69
N GLU A 54 -16.39 0.95 6.97
CA GLU A 54 -17.51 0.11 7.42
C GLU A 54 -17.27 -1.37 7.15
N ALA A 55 -16.65 -1.70 6.01
CA ALA A 55 -16.38 -3.08 5.62
C ALA A 55 -15.28 -3.75 6.47
N ALA A 56 -14.28 -2.98 6.89
CA ALA A 56 -13.15 -3.46 7.68
C ALA A 56 -12.77 -2.44 8.78
N PRO A 57 -13.63 -2.23 9.79
CA PRO A 57 -13.45 -1.17 10.81
C PRO A 57 -12.25 -1.40 11.74
N ARG A 58 -11.72 -2.62 11.78
CA ARG A 58 -10.50 -2.97 12.53
C ARG A 58 -9.21 -2.69 11.75
N SER A 59 -9.32 -2.28 10.48
CA SER A 59 -8.19 -2.09 9.57
C SER A 59 -8.17 -0.70 8.95
N PHE A 60 -9.33 -0.05 8.84
CA PHE A 60 -9.46 1.30 8.30
C PHE A 60 -10.22 2.23 9.23
N VAL A 61 -9.76 3.47 9.29
CA VAL A 61 -10.41 4.58 10.02
C VAL A 61 -10.57 5.77 9.09
N ALA A 62 -11.62 6.57 9.27
CA ALA A 62 -11.75 7.83 8.56
C ALA A 62 -10.87 8.91 9.22
N ASP A 63 -10.07 9.60 8.43
CA ASP A 63 -9.35 10.79 8.84
C ASP A 63 -10.35 11.88 9.25
N ALA A 64 -10.17 12.46 10.44
CA ALA A 64 -11.14 13.39 11.02
C ALA A 64 -11.23 14.71 10.25
N THR A 65 -10.17 15.12 9.54
CA THR A 65 -10.11 16.39 8.83
C THR A 65 -10.62 16.25 7.40
N THR A 66 -10.24 15.18 6.72
CA THR A 66 -10.50 14.99 5.28
C THR A 66 -11.62 14.00 4.99
N GLY A 67 -12.03 13.18 5.97
CA GLY A 67 -12.96 12.08 5.80
C GLY A 67 -12.41 10.91 4.98
N LYS A 68 -11.15 10.98 4.51
CA LYS A 68 -10.49 9.95 3.72
C LYS A 68 -10.11 8.76 4.59
N ALA A 69 -10.17 7.56 4.03
CA ALA A 69 -9.77 6.38 4.76
C ALA A 69 -8.26 6.39 5.03
N ARG A 70 -7.86 5.90 6.20
CA ARG A 70 -6.48 5.60 6.56
C ARG A 70 -6.40 4.17 7.06
N TRP A 71 -5.29 3.52 6.75
CA TRP A 71 -4.96 2.22 7.32
C TRP A 71 -4.55 2.37 8.80
N ILE A 72 -4.99 1.44 9.64
CA ILE A 72 -4.58 1.34 11.04
C ILE A 72 -3.28 0.55 11.08
N GLU A 73 -2.18 1.21 11.45
CA GLU A 73 -0.89 0.56 11.65
C GLU A 73 -0.98 -0.44 12.81
N ARG A 74 -0.54 -1.67 12.56
CA ARG A 74 -0.52 -2.75 13.53
C ARG A 74 0.86 -3.38 13.44
N ASP A 75 1.58 -3.43 14.55
CA ASP A 75 2.79 -4.24 14.65
C ASP A 75 2.35 -5.71 14.59
N ASP A 76 2.64 -6.35 13.46
CA ASP A 76 2.61 -7.79 13.19
C ASP A 76 1.68 -8.64 14.07
N PHE A 77 0.35 -8.54 13.97
CA PHE A 77 -0.67 -9.44 14.56
C PHE A 77 -0.31 -10.10 15.92
N GLY A 78 0.43 -9.43 16.81
CA GLY A 78 1.36 -10.09 17.75
C GLY A 78 0.74 -11.08 18.73
N ASP A 79 -0.56 -10.91 19.02
CA ASP A 79 -1.36 -11.78 19.89
C ASP A 79 -2.64 -12.32 19.22
N ALA A 80 -2.83 -12.07 17.92
CA ALA A 80 -4.03 -12.52 17.21
C ALA A 80 -3.92 -14.01 16.86
N SER A 81 -4.99 -14.75 17.08
CA SER A 81 -5.08 -16.12 16.59
C SER A 81 -4.97 -16.19 15.06
N ALA A 82 -4.61 -17.36 14.52
CA ALA A 82 -4.59 -17.58 13.07
C ALA A 82 -5.96 -17.31 12.42
N ASP A 83 -7.04 -17.63 13.14
CA ASP A 83 -8.42 -17.39 12.70
C ASP A 83 -8.76 -15.90 12.67
N GLU A 84 -8.35 -15.14 13.70
CA GLU A 84 -8.53 -13.69 13.72
C GLU A 84 -7.73 -13.00 12.62
N THR A 85 -6.49 -13.45 12.40
CA THR A 85 -5.64 -12.94 11.32
C THR A 85 -6.29 -13.20 9.96
N SER A 86 -6.84 -14.39 9.75
CA SER A 86 -7.53 -14.76 8.51
C SER A 86 -8.82 -13.97 8.31
N ALA A 87 -9.60 -13.75 9.38
CA ALA A 87 -10.82 -12.95 9.33
C ALA A 87 -10.54 -11.48 8.99
N LEU A 88 -9.47 -10.90 9.57
CA LEU A 88 -9.02 -9.55 9.26
C LEU A 88 -8.57 -9.43 7.81
N ALA A 89 -7.71 -10.34 7.33
CA ALA A 89 -7.24 -10.35 5.94
C ALA A 89 -8.40 -10.50 4.95
N TYR A 90 -9.41 -11.30 5.27
CA TYR A 90 -10.61 -11.45 4.43
C TYR A 90 -11.44 -10.17 4.36
N ALA A 91 -11.67 -9.50 5.50
CA ALA A 91 -12.40 -8.24 5.53
C ALA A 91 -11.68 -7.14 4.75
N GLU A 92 -10.36 -7.08 4.89
CA GLU A 92 -9.45 -6.19 4.16
C GLU A 92 -9.50 -6.41 2.65
N TRP A 93 -9.44 -7.66 2.21
CA TRP A 93 -9.59 -8.01 0.80
C TRP A 93 -10.97 -7.59 0.27
N CYS A 94 -12.05 -7.88 1.00
CA CYS A 94 -13.40 -7.46 0.62
C CYS A 94 -13.51 -5.93 0.50
N ALA A 95 -12.90 -5.19 1.42
CA ALA A 95 -12.91 -3.72 1.42
C ALA A 95 -12.16 -3.15 0.21
N SER A 96 -11.01 -3.73 -0.14
CA SER A 96 -10.24 -3.35 -1.33
C SER A 96 -11.01 -3.65 -2.62
N GLU A 97 -11.56 -4.86 -2.75
CA GLU A 97 -12.25 -5.26 -3.98
C GLU A 97 -13.48 -4.43 -4.27
N ARG A 98 -14.24 -4.09 -3.23
CA ARG A 98 -15.47 -3.28 -3.34
C ARG A 98 -15.19 -1.79 -3.52
N CYS A 99 -13.96 -1.32 -3.33
CA CYS A 99 -13.63 0.10 -3.49
C CYS A 99 -13.75 0.50 -4.98
N PRO A 100 -14.73 1.36 -5.35
CA PRO A 100 -14.93 1.73 -6.76
C PRO A 100 -13.74 2.53 -7.33
N GLU A 101 -13.09 3.31 -6.46
CA GLU A 101 -11.92 4.11 -6.83
C GLU A 101 -10.63 3.31 -6.82
N LYS A 102 -10.66 2.03 -6.40
CA LYS A 102 -9.46 1.18 -6.21
C LYS A 102 -8.34 1.94 -5.50
N CYS A 103 -8.67 2.62 -4.39
CA CYS A 103 -7.74 3.47 -3.65
C CYS A 103 -7.01 2.73 -2.52
N ILE A 104 -7.17 1.41 -2.41
CA ILE A 104 -6.56 0.57 -1.38
C ILE A 104 -5.64 -0.44 -2.08
N ALA A 105 -4.38 -0.49 -1.66
CA ALA A 105 -3.41 -1.47 -2.11
C ALA A 105 -2.78 -2.18 -0.90
N PHE A 106 -2.41 -3.44 -1.06
CA PHE A 106 -1.65 -4.19 -0.06
C PHE A 106 -0.23 -4.37 -0.56
N VAL A 107 0.71 -3.80 0.19
CA VAL A 107 2.12 -3.70 -0.17
C VAL A 107 2.99 -4.15 0.98
N THR A 108 4.28 -4.32 0.74
CA THR A 108 5.24 -4.57 1.84
C THR A 108 5.39 -3.31 2.69
N ARG A 109 5.85 -3.45 3.94
CA ARG A 109 6.07 -2.32 4.85
C ARG A 109 6.94 -1.23 4.21
N ARG A 110 8.05 -1.63 3.59
CA ARG A 110 9.00 -0.72 2.95
C ARG A 110 8.40 0.02 1.75
N GLN A 111 7.61 -0.67 0.93
CA GLN A 111 6.89 -0.03 -0.18
C GLN A 111 5.87 0.98 0.35
N ARG A 112 5.15 0.64 1.43
CA ARG A 112 4.21 1.56 2.07
C ARG A 112 4.92 2.81 2.58
N GLU A 113 6.03 2.67 3.29
CA GLU A 113 6.83 3.78 3.81
C GLU A 113 7.24 4.74 2.68
N PHE A 114 7.79 4.21 1.58
CA PHE A 114 8.14 5.02 0.42
C PHE A 114 6.93 5.76 -0.20
N MET A 115 5.79 5.08 -0.35
CA MET A 115 4.60 5.70 -0.94
C MET A 115 3.98 6.77 -0.02
N LEU A 116 4.14 6.65 1.30
CA LEU A 116 3.75 7.68 2.25
C LEU A 116 4.68 8.90 2.16
N GLU A 117 5.99 8.69 2.06
CA GLU A 117 6.95 9.78 1.84
C GLU A 117 6.64 10.55 0.54
N VAL A 118 6.26 9.84 -0.54
CA VAL A 118 5.81 10.48 -1.79
C VAL A 118 4.58 11.37 -1.57
N LEU A 119 3.62 10.95 -0.75
CA LEU A 119 2.44 11.75 -0.41
C LEU A 119 2.77 12.94 0.49
N GLU A 120 3.69 12.78 1.44
CA GLU A 120 4.11 13.85 2.35
C GLU A 120 4.89 14.95 1.63
N ASN A 121 5.63 14.59 0.58
CA ASN A 121 6.38 15.53 -0.25
C ASN A 121 5.56 16.05 -1.45
N ASP A 122 4.26 15.73 -1.54
CA ASP A 122 3.38 16.29 -2.56
C ASP A 122 3.13 17.78 -2.30
N ASP A 123 3.70 18.63 -3.14
CA ASP A 123 3.51 20.09 -3.13
C ASP A 123 2.26 20.53 -3.91
N GLY A 124 1.41 19.58 -4.33
CA GLY A 124 0.25 19.81 -5.18
C GLY A 124 0.58 19.76 -6.67
N ALA A 125 1.77 19.29 -7.05
CA ALA A 125 2.15 19.09 -8.44
C ALA A 125 1.25 18.05 -9.12
N SER A 126 0.79 18.37 -10.33
CA SER A 126 0.08 17.43 -11.19
C SER A 126 1.01 16.29 -11.60
N GLY A 127 0.91 15.14 -10.95
CA GLY A 127 1.70 13.95 -11.31
C GLY A 127 1.80 12.89 -10.22
N VAL A 128 1.67 13.28 -8.95
CA VAL A 128 1.79 12.36 -7.80
C VAL A 128 0.80 11.21 -7.87
N ASP A 129 -0.46 11.45 -8.27
CA ASP A 129 -1.45 10.37 -8.43
C ASP A 129 -1.06 9.35 -9.50
N ALA A 130 -0.55 9.81 -10.64
CA ALA A 130 -0.12 8.94 -11.74
C ALA A 130 1.09 8.11 -11.32
N PHE A 131 2.05 8.73 -10.61
CA PHE A 131 3.22 8.05 -10.08
C PHE A 131 2.85 7.00 -9.01
N LEU A 132 1.99 7.36 -8.03
CA LEU A 132 1.50 6.41 -7.02
C LEU A 132 0.76 5.23 -7.66
N ARG A 133 0.03 5.45 -8.76
CA ARG A 133 -0.62 4.37 -9.50
C ARG A 133 0.39 3.41 -10.12
N GLU A 134 1.43 3.94 -10.76
CA GLU A 134 2.52 3.13 -11.29
C GLU A 134 3.22 2.33 -10.19
N LEU A 135 3.43 2.92 -9.01
CA LEU A 135 3.99 2.22 -7.85
C LEU A 135 3.07 1.10 -7.33
N VAL A 136 1.75 1.31 -7.28
CA VAL A 136 0.80 0.25 -6.90
C VAL A 136 0.85 -0.90 -7.88
N GLU A 137 0.76 -0.64 -9.19
CA GLU A 137 0.80 -1.67 -10.22
C GLU A 137 2.13 -2.44 -10.18
N THR A 138 3.23 -1.71 -9.97
CA THR A 138 4.55 -2.31 -9.77
C THR A 138 4.56 -3.20 -8.54
N ALA A 139 4.05 -2.74 -7.40
CA ALA A 139 3.99 -3.50 -6.16
C ALA A 139 3.19 -4.80 -6.33
N GLU A 140 2.01 -4.75 -6.93
CA GLU A 140 1.18 -5.94 -7.18
C GLU A 140 1.93 -6.99 -8.00
N TYR A 141 2.59 -6.56 -9.08
CA TYR A 141 3.37 -7.45 -9.93
C TYR A 141 4.56 -8.08 -9.21
N VAL A 142 5.39 -7.27 -8.54
CA VAL A 142 6.62 -7.77 -7.90
C VAL A 142 6.31 -8.61 -6.66
N ASN A 143 5.30 -8.24 -5.87
CA ASN A 143 4.89 -8.96 -4.68
C ASN A 143 4.29 -10.31 -5.05
N GLY A 144 3.45 -10.38 -6.08
CA GLY A 144 2.90 -11.64 -6.59
C GLY A 144 3.99 -12.60 -7.07
N ARG A 145 5.00 -12.09 -7.78
CA ARG A 145 6.17 -12.90 -8.20
C ARG A 145 6.97 -13.45 -7.03
N GLU A 146 7.23 -12.63 -6.02
CA GLU A 146 8.04 -13.06 -4.87
C GLU A 146 7.27 -14.06 -3.98
N ALA A 147 5.97 -13.85 -3.77
CA ALA A 147 5.11 -14.82 -3.11
C ALA A 147 5.11 -16.17 -3.85
N GLY A 148 5.04 -16.16 -5.18
CA GLY A 148 5.12 -17.37 -6.00
C GLY A 148 6.46 -18.11 -5.87
N ARG A 149 7.58 -17.38 -5.81
CA ARG A 149 8.92 -17.96 -5.61
C ARG A 149 9.08 -18.60 -4.25
N ARG A 150 8.61 -17.96 -3.17
CA ARG A 150 8.70 -18.50 -1.81
C ARG A 150 7.89 -19.79 -1.68
N ARG A 151 6.64 -19.79 -2.17
CA ARG A 151 5.80 -20.99 -2.21
C ARG A 151 6.39 -22.14 -3.01
N ALA A 152 7.23 -21.87 -4.02
CA ALA A 152 7.92 -22.91 -4.77
C ALA A 152 9.03 -23.55 -3.92
N ARG A 153 9.82 -22.75 -3.20
CA ARG A 153 10.90 -23.25 -2.32
C ARG A 153 10.35 -24.10 -1.18
N GLU A 154 9.26 -23.66 -0.54
CA GLU A 154 8.60 -24.39 0.55
C GLU A 154 8.04 -25.75 0.14
N ARG A 155 7.82 -25.99 -1.16
CA ARG A 155 7.36 -27.30 -1.68
C ARG A 155 8.51 -28.25 -2.00
N ASP A 156 9.71 -27.73 -2.17
CA ASP A 156 10.92 -28.49 -2.51
C ASP A 156 11.72 -28.88 -1.24
N GLU A 157 11.31 -28.40 -0.07
CA GLU A 157 11.83 -28.72 1.28
C GLU A 157 10.97 -29.79 1.98
#